data_AF-A0AA40EGA3-F1
#
_entry.id   AF-A0AA40EGA3-F1
#
_cell.length_a   1.000
_cell.length_b   1.000
_cell.length_c   1.000
_cell.angle_alpha   90.00
_cell.angle_beta   90.00
_cell.angle_gamma   90.00
#
_symmetry.space_group_name_H-M   'P 1'
#
loop_
_entity.id
_entity.type
_entity.pdbx_description
1 polymer ?
#
loop_
_entity_poly.entity_id
_entity_poly.type
_entity_poly.pdbx_seq_one_letter_code
_entity_poly.pdbx_strand_id
1 'polypeptide(L)'
;GKEGEMYANIHSPPEWGQDVMIDLTNDPEPRVGMHLADWNGDGRCDVLVQDKATGTLRLFENQFDAARNVISFVDRGLMTGSVCAEGWGLSVFDRGMRLADIDDDKRADILCLEKDGGITGWLNRAEGPEDIGQVKLSEGWDRANTYSICEC
;
A
#
# COMPACT_ATOMS: atom_id res chain seq x y z
N GLY A 1 -21.35 6.13 2.95
CA GLY A 1 -19.89 6.15 2.93
C GLY A 1 -19.39 4.98 3.75
N LYS A 2 -18.24 4.42 3.40
CA LYS A 2 -17.54 3.47 4.28
C LYS A 2 -16.50 4.26 5.04
N GLU A 3 -16.84 4.67 6.25
CA GLU A 3 -15.88 5.28 7.17
C GLU A 3 -14.98 4.18 7.73
N GLY A 4 -13.69 4.46 7.74
CA GLY A 4 -12.63 3.55 8.14
C GLY A 4 -11.97 4.00 9.42
N GLU A 5 -12.53 3.65 10.57
CA GLU A 5 -11.82 3.83 11.84
C GLU A 5 -10.57 2.93 11.83
N MET A 6 -9.39 3.54 11.99
CA MET A 6 -8.12 2.86 12.24
C MET A 6 -7.62 3.29 13.62
N TYR A 7 -7.29 2.32 14.47
CA TYR A 7 -6.82 2.61 15.83
C TYR A 7 -5.30 2.81 15.83
N ALA A 8 -4.85 4.03 16.13
CA ALA A 8 -3.43 4.34 16.29
C ALA A 8 -2.97 4.03 17.72
N ASN A 9 -1.80 3.42 17.86
CA ASN A 9 -1.16 3.18 19.16
C ASN A 9 -0.64 4.51 19.73
N ILE A 10 -1.28 5.03 20.77
CA ILE A 10 -0.90 6.29 21.43
C ILE A 10 0.15 6.12 22.54
N HIS A 11 0.81 4.96 22.64
CA HIS A 11 1.81 4.66 23.68
C HIS A 11 1.31 4.91 25.13
N SER A 12 0.00 4.79 25.38
CA SER A 12 -0.60 4.88 26.72
C SER A 12 -1.71 3.85 26.94
N PRO A 13 -1.34 2.56 27.16
CA PRO A 13 -2.33 1.53 27.50
C PRO A 13 -3.07 1.87 28.82
N PRO A 14 -4.40 1.63 28.93
CA PRO A 14 -5.26 0.87 28.01
C PRO A 14 -5.97 1.75 26.96
N GLU A 15 -5.65 3.03 26.87
CA GLU A 15 -6.33 3.96 25.99
C GLU A 15 -5.80 3.82 24.56
N TRP A 16 -6.72 3.55 23.64
CA TRP A 16 -6.49 3.65 22.20
C TRP A 16 -6.96 5.04 21.80
N GLY A 17 -6.08 5.85 21.21
CA GLY A 17 -6.47 7.15 20.70
C GLY A 17 -7.49 6.97 19.60
N GLN A 18 -8.68 7.52 19.80
CA GLN A 18 -9.80 7.52 18.85
C GLN A 18 -9.67 8.64 17.79
N ASP A 19 -8.46 9.20 17.62
CA ASP A 19 -8.25 10.49 16.95
C ASP A 19 -7.73 10.38 15.51
N VAL A 20 -7.81 9.20 14.88
CA VAL A 20 -7.42 9.01 13.47
C VAL A 20 -8.60 8.51 12.65
N MET A 21 -9.36 9.45 12.10
CA MET A 21 -10.36 9.19 11.08
C MET A 21 -9.70 9.33 9.70
N ILE A 22 -9.55 8.21 8.99
CA ILE A 22 -9.18 8.21 7.58
C ILE A 22 -10.47 8.33 6.78
N ASP A 23 -10.74 9.54 6.30
CA ASP A 23 -11.90 9.82 5.46
C ASP A 23 -11.59 9.48 3.99
N LEU A 24 -11.98 8.27 3.60
CA LEU A 24 -11.97 7.79 2.21
C LEU A 24 -13.38 7.81 1.61
N THR A 25 -14.29 8.68 2.07
CA THR A 25 -15.71 8.68 1.67
C THR A 25 -15.95 8.77 0.15
N ASN A 26 -14.96 9.21 -0.62
CA ASN A 26 -15.04 9.34 -2.07
C ASN A 26 -14.34 8.21 -2.86
N ASP A 27 -13.75 7.22 -2.18
CA ASP A 27 -13.11 6.08 -2.87
C ASP A 27 -14.06 4.86 -2.93
N PRO A 28 -14.39 4.37 -4.14
CA PRO A 28 -15.29 3.22 -4.29
C PRO A 28 -14.67 1.88 -3.89
N GLU A 29 -13.35 1.80 -3.69
CA GLU A 29 -12.66 0.51 -3.52
C GLU A 29 -12.78 -0.08 -2.10
N PRO A 30 -12.92 -1.42 -1.97
CA PRO A 30 -12.99 -2.07 -0.67
C PRO A 30 -11.65 -2.02 0.06
N ARG A 31 -11.68 -2.09 1.40
CA ARG A 31 -10.49 -2.03 2.27
C ARG A 31 -9.32 -2.96 1.89
N VAL A 32 -9.58 -4.04 1.16
CA VAL A 32 -8.57 -5.00 0.69
C VAL A 32 -7.65 -4.42 -0.39
N GLY A 33 -8.07 -3.37 -1.11
CA GLY A 33 -7.24 -2.61 -2.05
C GLY A 33 -6.42 -1.50 -1.38
N MET A 34 -6.51 -1.34 -0.06
CA MET A 34 -5.74 -0.33 0.67
C MET A 34 -4.39 -0.91 1.11
N HIS A 35 -3.34 -0.13 0.91
CA HIS A 35 -1.98 -0.44 1.34
C HIS A 35 -1.45 0.71 2.20
N LEU A 36 -0.62 0.37 3.18
CA LEU A 36 0.12 1.32 3.99
C LEU A 36 1.59 1.17 3.65
N ALA A 37 2.21 2.24 3.14
CA ALA A 37 3.61 2.23 2.74
C ALA A 37 4.15 3.66 2.63
N ASP A 38 5.44 3.86 2.86
CA ASP A 38 6.09 5.15 2.63
C ASP A 38 6.32 5.35 1.12
N TRP A 39 5.46 6.13 0.46
CA TRP A 39 5.54 6.31 -0.99
C TRP A 39 6.52 7.40 -1.39
N ASN A 40 6.70 8.41 -0.54
CA ASN A 40 7.49 9.60 -0.84
C ASN A 40 8.90 9.58 -0.21
N GLY A 41 9.20 8.60 0.65
CA GLY A 41 10.47 8.41 1.35
C GLY A 41 10.68 9.36 2.53
N ASP A 42 9.61 9.92 3.09
CA ASP A 42 9.68 10.91 4.19
C ASP A 42 9.69 10.27 5.60
N GLY A 43 9.65 8.94 5.66
CA GLY A 43 9.63 8.15 6.88
C GLY A 43 8.23 7.95 7.48
N ARG A 44 7.16 8.21 6.72
CA ARG A 44 5.77 8.09 7.18
C ARG A 44 5.00 7.15 6.27
N CYS A 45 4.19 6.26 6.85
CA CYS A 45 3.31 5.44 6.02
C CYS A 45 2.18 6.31 5.45
N ASP A 46 2.06 6.31 4.13
CA ASP A 46 0.95 6.86 3.38
C ASP A 46 -0.15 5.80 3.19
N VAL A 47 -1.33 6.23 2.74
CA VAL A 47 -2.40 5.33 2.30
C VAL A 47 -2.42 5.29 0.78
N LEU A 48 -2.26 4.09 0.21
CA LEU A 48 -2.37 3.85 -1.22
C LEU A 48 -3.60 3.01 -1.51
N VAL A 49 -4.45 3.49 -2.42
CA VAL A 49 -5.64 2.78 -2.86
C VAL A 49 -5.43 2.23 -4.25
N GLN A 50 -5.49 0.90 -4.36
CA GLN A 50 -5.37 0.16 -5.60
C GLN A 50 -6.73 0.01 -6.28
N ASP A 51 -6.81 0.45 -7.53
CA ASP A 51 -7.93 0.10 -8.41
C ASP A 51 -7.85 -1.39 -8.77
N LYS A 52 -8.93 -2.13 -8.53
CA LYS A 52 -8.94 -3.58 -8.72
C LYS A 52 -8.68 -4.02 -10.16
N ALA A 53 -9.21 -3.28 -11.13
CA ALA A 53 -9.24 -3.68 -12.53
C ALA A 53 -7.93 -3.36 -13.26
N THR A 54 -7.30 -2.24 -12.88
CA THR A 54 -6.12 -1.69 -13.55
C THR A 54 -4.86 -1.82 -12.72
N GLY A 55 -4.98 -2.01 -11.41
CA GLY A 55 -3.84 -1.99 -10.50
C GLY A 55 -3.21 -0.61 -10.33
N THR A 56 -3.89 0.47 -10.77
CA THR A 56 -3.40 1.83 -10.56
C THR A 56 -3.47 2.19 -9.07
N LEU A 57 -2.54 3.01 -8.60
CA LEU A 57 -2.47 3.46 -7.22
C LEU A 57 -2.81 4.95 -7.12
N ARG A 58 -3.79 5.27 -6.27
CA ARG A 58 -4.05 6.63 -5.78
C ARG A 58 -3.38 6.83 -4.43
N LEU A 59 -2.71 7.97 -4.23
CA LEU A 59 -2.04 8.31 -2.99
C LEU A 59 -2.88 9.26 -2.13
N PHE A 60 -3.00 8.91 -0.86
CA PHE A 60 -3.42 9.77 0.22
C PHE A 60 -2.21 9.95 1.15
N GLU A 61 -1.53 11.08 1.00
CA GLU A 61 -0.24 11.37 1.65
C GLU A 61 -0.43 11.77 3.12
N ASN A 62 0.37 11.20 4.00
CA ASN A 62 0.36 11.44 5.43
C ASN A 62 1.03 12.78 5.80
N GLN A 63 0.21 13.75 6.20
CA GLN A 63 0.65 15.06 6.67
C GLN A 63 0.66 15.17 8.20
N PHE A 64 1.25 14.19 8.89
CA PHE A 64 1.40 14.24 10.35
C PHE A 64 2.07 15.54 10.83
N ASP A 65 1.37 16.28 11.69
CA ASP A 65 1.86 17.47 12.34
C ASP A 65 2.30 17.12 13.77
N ALA A 66 3.62 17.02 13.97
CA ALA A 66 4.21 16.69 15.26
C ALA A 66 3.95 17.75 16.35
N ALA A 67 3.76 19.02 15.99
CA ALA A 67 3.51 20.08 16.96
C ALA A 67 2.06 20.03 17.49
N ARG A 68 1.13 19.57 16.67
CA ARG A 68 -0.29 19.43 17.02
C ARG A 68 -0.69 18.00 17.40
N ASN A 69 0.18 17.03 17.17
CA ASN A 69 -0.11 15.61 17.30
C ASN A 69 -1.36 15.19 16.51
N VAL A 70 -1.46 15.66 15.26
CA VAL A 70 -2.60 15.40 14.38
C VAL A 70 -2.09 14.76 13.09
N ILE A 71 -2.74 13.70 12.66
CA ILE A 71 -2.56 13.13 11.33
C ILE A 71 -3.66 13.64 10.40
N SER A 72 -3.28 14.00 9.18
CA SER A 72 -4.22 14.34 8.13
C SER A 72 -3.72 13.75 6.81
N PHE A 73 -4.64 13.49 5.89
CA PHE A 73 -4.32 12.88 4.60
C PHE A 73 -4.67 13.82 3.47
N VAL A 74 -3.75 14.00 2.52
CA VAL A 74 -3.98 14.80 1.31
C VAL A 74 -4.10 13.86 0.13
N ASP A 75 -5.23 13.89 -0.58
CA ASP A 75 -5.38 13.19 -1.87
C ASP A 75 -4.46 13.84 -2.90
N ARG A 76 -3.45 13.09 -3.34
CA ARG A 76 -2.49 13.51 -4.38
C ARG A 76 -2.85 12.94 -5.76
N GLY A 77 -3.93 12.19 -5.87
CA GLY A 77 -4.40 11.58 -7.10
C GLY A 77 -3.63 10.32 -7.47
N LEU A 78 -3.73 9.96 -8.76
CA LEU A 78 -3.08 8.77 -9.32
C LEU A 78 -1.57 8.97 -9.40
N MET A 79 -0.82 8.07 -8.78
CA MET A 79 0.65 8.05 -8.79
C MET A 79 1.21 7.12 -9.85
N THR A 80 0.40 6.17 -10.34
CA THR A 80 0.87 5.17 -11.28
C THR A 80 -0.06 5.02 -12.48
N GLY A 81 0.51 4.57 -13.58
CA GLY A 81 -0.23 3.85 -14.61
C GLY A 81 -0.64 2.45 -14.13
N SER A 82 -1.06 1.60 -15.07
CA SER A 82 -1.36 0.19 -14.81
C SER A 82 -0.07 -0.56 -14.46
N VAL A 83 0.07 -1.00 -13.21
CA VAL A 83 1.24 -1.74 -12.71
C VAL A 83 0.87 -3.18 -12.35
N CYS A 84 -0.15 -3.43 -11.52
CA CYS A 84 -0.53 -4.80 -11.12
C CYS A 84 -2.03 -5.08 -11.24
N ALA A 85 -2.43 -5.59 -12.41
CA ALA A 85 -3.83 -5.90 -12.71
C ALA A 85 -4.31 -7.27 -12.18
N GLU A 86 -3.46 -8.00 -11.43
CA GLU A 86 -3.86 -9.26 -10.78
C GLU A 86 -4.98 -9.04 -9.73
N GLY A 87 -5.08 -7.82 -9.21
CA GLY A 87 -6.12 -7.39 -8.29
C GLY A 87 -6.09 -8.21 -7.00
N TRP A 88 -7.28 -8.53 -6.48
CA TRP A 88 -7.45 -9.42 -5.34
C TRP A 88 -8.63 -10.38 -5.54
N GLY A 89 -8.46 -11.61 -5.04
CA GLY A 89 -9.47 -12.65 -5.03
C GLY A 89 -10.45 -12.57 -3.86
N LEU A 90 -11.30 -13.60 -3.70
CA LEU A 90 -12.28 -13.69 -2.61
C LEU A 90 -11.65 -14.06 -1.25
N SER A 91 -10.44 -14.61 -1.26
CA SER A 91 -9.70 -14.97 -0.05
C SER A 91 -8.77 -13.83 0.35
N VAL A 92 -8.63 -13.57 1.65
CA VAL A 92 -7.72 -12.55 2.21
C VAL A 92 -6.25 -12.80 1.88
N PHE A 93 -5.90 -14.01 1.43
CA PHE A 93 -4.56 -14.40 1.00
C PHE A 93 -4.31 -14.16 -0.50
N ASP A 94 -5.34 -13.82 -1.27
CA ASP A 94 -5.26 -13.56 -2.70
C ASP A 94 -5.07 -12.06 -2.93
N ARG A 95 -3.96 -11.50 -2.44
CA ARG A 95 -3.53 -10.12 -2.72
C ARG A 95 -2.47 -10.17 -3.80
N GLY A 96 -2.82 -9.73 -5.00
CA GLY A 96 -1.90 -9.67 -6.14
C GLY A 96 -0.83 -8.59 -5.99
N MET A 97 -1.03 -7.57 -5.15
CA MET A 97 -0.06 -6.49 -4.97
C MET A 97 0.50 -6.47 -3.54
N ARG A 98 1.81 -6.21 -3.44
CA ARG A 98 2.53 -5.86 -2.21
C ARG A 98 3.35 -4.61 -2.44
N LEU A 99 3.51 -3.80 -1.38
CA LEU A 99 4.39 -2.64 -1.38
C LEU A 99 5.50 -2.86 -0.35
N ALA A 100 6.75 -2.69 -0.78
CA ALA A 100 7.94 -2.83 0.07
C ALA A 100 9.14 -2.17 -0.61
N ASP A 101 10.01 -1.54 0.17
CA ASP A 101 11.31 -1.07 -0.34
C ASP A 101 12.21 -2.30 -0.62
N ILE A 102 12.56 -2.51 -1.88
CA ILE A 102 13.41 -3.63 -2.32
C ILE A 102 14.79 -3.19 -2.82
N ASP A 103 15.05 -1.88 -2.91
CA ASP A 103 16.31 -1.33 -3.40
C ASP A 103 17.01 -0.34 -2.45
N ASP A 104 16.48 -0.21 -1.23
CA ASP A 104 17.02 0.59 -0.11
C ASP A 104 17.02 2.11 -0.39
N ASP A 105 16.10 2.59 -1.23
CA ASP A 105 15.92 4.02 -1.52
C ASP A 105 14.93 4.74 -0.57
N LYS A 106 14.37 3.99 0.38
CA LYS A 106 13.37 4.40 1.39
C LYS A 106 11.98 4.63 0.84
N ARG A 107 11.73 4.38 -0.45
CA ARG A 107 10.41 4.43 -1.03
C ARG A 107 9.90 3.01 -1.20
N ALA A 108 8.62 2.82 -0.95
CA ALA A 108 8.00 1.54 -1.17
C ALA A 108 7.85 1.27 -2.67
N ASP A 109 8.42 0.15 -3.12
CA ASP A 109 8.30 -0.37 -4.46
C ASP A 109 7.06 -1.25 -4.61
N ILE A 110 6.66 -1.49 -5.85
CA ILE A 110 5.48 -2.29 -6.18
C ILE A 110 5.92 -3.69 -6.57
N LEU A 111 5.36 -4.69 -5.90
CA LEU A 111 5.51 -6.11 -6.24
C LEU A 111 4.17 -6.69 -6.66
N CYS A 112 4.10 -7.22 -7.88
CA CYS A 112 2.93 -7.93 -8.40
C CYS A 112 3.15 -9.43 -8.35
N LEU A 113 2.35 -10.11 -7.54
CA LEU A 113 2.33 -11.54 -7.34
C LEU A 113 1.38 -12.16 -8.36
N GLU A 114 1.95 -12.81 -9.37
CA GLU A 114 1.23 -13.50 -10.41
C GLU A 114 0.63 -14.81 -9.90
N LYS A 115 -0.45 -15.27 -10.54
CA LYS A 115 -1.17 -16.49 -10.13
C LYS A 115 -0.32 -17.75 -10.16
N ASP A 116 0.71 -17.78 -10.99
CA ASP A 116 1.64 -18.90 -11.13
C ASP A 116 2.77 -18.89 -10.09
N GLY A 117 2.79 -17.89 -9.21
CA GLY A 117 3.80 -17.71 -8.17
C GLY A 117 5.02 -16.89 -8.61
N GLY A 118 5.02 -16.36 -9.84
CA GLY A 118 5.97 -15.35 -10.29
C GLY A 118 5.76 -14.03 -9.56
N ILE A 119 6.83 -13.23 -9.46
CA ILE A 119 6.76 -11.85 -8.98
C ILE A 119 7.39 -10.93 -10.00
N THR A 120 6.61 -9.98 -10.51
CA THR A 120 7.08 -8.82 -11.27
C THR A 120 7.10 -7.59 -10.38
N GLY A 121 7.89 -6.56 -10.73
CA GLY A 121 8.03 -5.39 -9.86
C GLY A 121 8.31 -4.09 -10.59
N TRP A 122 7.99 -2.99 -9.89
CA TRP A 122 8.29 -1.63 -10.30
C TRP A 122 8.98 -0.90 -9.16
N LEU A 123 10.11 -0.27 -9.45
CA LEU A 123 10.80 0.59 -8.50
C LEU A 123 10.13 1.96 -8.46
N ASN A 124 9.81 2.44 -7.26
CA ASN A 124 9.16 3.73 -7.06
C ASN A 124 10.20 4.86 -7.06
N ARG A 125 10.59 5.32 -8.26
CA ARG A 125 11.49 6.47 -8.40
C ARG A 125 10.77 7.78 -8.15
N ALA A 126 11.53 8.83 -7.82
CA ALA A 126 10.99 10.18 -7.68
C ALA A 126 10.30 10.69 -8.98
N GLU A 127 10.74 10.18 -10.14
CA GLU A 127 10.16 10.48 -11.46
C GLU A 127 8.94 9.60 -11.80
N GLY A 128 8.67 8.57 -11.00
CA GLY A 128 7.57 7.62 -11.18
C GLY A 128 8.02 6.16 -11.17
N PRO A 129 7.06 5.23 -11.29
CA PRO A 129 7.34 3.79 -11.26
C PRO A 129 8.16 3.35 -12.49
N GLU A 130 9.28 2.68 -12.24
CA GLU A 130 10.18 2.08 -13.22
C GLU A 130 9.99 0.56 -13.25
N ASP A 131 9.59 0.00 -14.39
CA ASP A 131 9.43 -1.46 -14.56
C ASP A 131 10.80 -2.16 -14.56
N ILE A 132 11.01 -3.06 -13.58
CA ILE A 132 12.22 -3.88 -13.47
C ILE A 132 12.00 -5.34 -13.87
N GLY A 133 10.79 -5.67 -14.35
CA GLY A 133 10.42 -7.00 -14.77
C GLY A 133 10.38 -7.99 -13.62
N GLN A 134 10.88 -9.19 -13.86
CA GLN A 134 10.74 -10.31 -12.92
C GLN A 134 11.71 -10.20 -11.74
N VAL A 135 11.15 -10.06 -10.54
CA VAL A 135 11.87 -10.07 -9.26
C VAL A 135 12.07 -11.51 -8.75
N LYS A 136 11.10 -12.41 -8.98
CA LYS A 136 11.19 -13.84 -8.61
C LYS A 136 10.65 -14.76 -9.72
N LEU A 137 11.36 -15.86 -9.97
CA LEU A 137 10.95 -16.96 -10.85
C LEU A 137 9.67 -17.66 -10.36
N SER A 138 8.83 -18.09 -11.30
CA SER A 138 7.64 -18.91 -11.08
C SER A 138 8.06 -20.34 -10.71
N GLU A 139 7.71 -20.80 -9.50
CA GLU A 139 8.09 -22.12 -8.98
C GLU A 139 6.92 -23.11 -8.91
N GLY A 140 5.73 -22.75 -9.41
CA GLY A 140 4.55 -23.63 -9.42
C GLY A 140 3.92 -23.89 -8.04
N TRP A 141 4.16 -23.01 -7.07
CA TRP A 141 3.57 -23.07 -5.72
C TRP A 141 2.57 -21.92 -5.52
N ASP A 142 1.39 -22.24 -4.98
CA ASP A 142 0.32 -21.27 -4.68
C ASP A 142 0.78 -20.16 -3.71
N ARG A 143 0.31 -18.94 -3.96
CA ARG A 143 0.65 -17.66 -3.26
C ARG A 143 0.42 -17.66 -1.74
N ALA A 144 -0.17 -18.70 -1.16
CA ALA A 144 -0.64 -18.76 0.22
C ALA A 144 0.46 -18.86 1.30
N ASN A 145 1.75 -18.94 0.94
CA ASN A 145 2.82 -19.27 1.88
C ASN A 145 3.96 -18.25 2.01
N THR A 146 3.83 -17.05 1.44
CA THR A 146 4.87 -16.01 1.58
C THR A 146 4.46 -14.98 2.62
N TYR A 147 5.05 -15.06 3.81
CA TYR A 147 5.04 -13.98 4.80
C TYR A 147 6.17 -13.01 4.48
N SER A 148 5.85 -11.87 3.89
CA SER A 148 6.69 -10.68 3.97
C SER A 148 6.11 -9.77 5.05
N ILE A 149 6.95 -9.43 6.02
CA ILE A 149 6.64 -8.48 7.08
C ILE A 149 6.84 -7.08 6.47
N CYS A 150 5.81 -6.23 6.53
CA CYS A 150 5.96 -4.81 6.20
C CYS A 150 6.43 -4.12 7.48
N GLU A 151 7.61 -3.51 7.44
CA GLU A 151 8.05 -2.56 8.45
C GLU A 151 7.97 -1.15 7.85
N CYS A 152 7.10 -0.34 8.43
CA CYS A 152 7.43 1.04 8.74
C CYS A 152 7.95 1.01 10.20
#